data_AF-A0A1H6RJ53-F1
#
_entry.id   AF-A0A1H6RJ53-F1
#
_cell.length_a   1.000
_cell.length_b   1.000
_cell.length_c   1.000
_cell.angle_alpha   90.00
_cell.angle_beta   90.00
_cell.angle_gamma   90.00
#
_symmetry.space_group_name_H-M   'P 1'
#
loop_
_entity.id
_entity.type
_entity.pdbx_description
1 polymer ?
#
loop_
_entity_poly.entity_id
_entity_poly.type
_entity_poly.pdbx_seq_one_letter_code
_entity_poly.pdbx_strand_id
1 'polypeptide(L)'
;MKDKTAKWLSSGIIISIVIMIVGFILWTNLSPIPGEDSLSPRELRNVQKEMAIHFPLGRLLLNIGFISFSLTLLALVIRQLTSFIKKK
;
A
#
# COMPACT_ATOMS: atom_id res chain seq x y z
N MET A 1 16.87 9.73 -23.34
CA MET A 1 15.85 9.97 -22.28
C MET A 1 14.85 8.82 -22.06
N LYS A 2 14.57 7.95 -23.06
CA LYS A 2 13.60 6.83 -22.94
C LYS A 2 13.82 5.90 -21.73
N ASP A 3 15.06 5.58 -21.37
CA ASP A 3 15.31 4.61 -20.28
C ASP A 3 15.11 5.17 -18.88
N LYS A 4 15.40 6.46 -18.66
CA LYS A 4 15.23 7.07 -17.33
C LYS A 4 13.77 7.04 -16.87
N THR A 5 12.83 7.36 -17.76
CA THR A 5 11.40 7.33 -17.43
C THR A 5 10.88 5.91 -17.23
N ALA A 6 11.38 4.91 -17.96
CA ALA A 6 10.99 3.52 -17.75
C ALA A 6 11.49 3.02 -16.40
N LYS A 7 12.77 3.28 -16.10
CA LYS A 7 13.38 2.94 -14.81
C LYS A 7 12.62 3.58 -13.65
N TRP A 8 12.21 4.85 -13.79
CA TRP A 8 11.45 5.56 -12.77
C TRP A 8 10.04 4.98 -12.57
N LEU A 9 9.32 4.65 -13.65
CA LEU A 9 8.01 4.00 -13.57
C LEU A 9 8.09 2.60 -12.95
N SER A 10 9.12 1.81 -13.29
CA SER A 10 9.37 0.52 -12.67
C SER A 10 9.70 0.65 -11.18
N SER A 11 10.51 1.64 -10.79
CA SER A 11 10.72 1.96 -9.37
C SER A 11 9.42 2.37 -8.66
N GLY A 12 8.56 3.13 -9.32
CA GLY A 12 7.25 3.51 -8.78
C GLY A 12 6.34 2.31 -8.49
N ILE A 13 6.35 1.29 -9.34
CA ILE A 13 5.65 0.02 -9.07
C ILE A 13 6.19 -0.66 -7.81
N ILE A 14 7.51 -0.80 -7.70
CA ILE A 14 8.15 -1.45 -6.54
C ILE A 14 7.79 -0.71 -5.25
N ILE A 15 7.89 0.62 -5.25
CA ILE A 15 7.54 1.45 -4.09
C ILE A 15 6.07 1.28 -3.72
N SER A 16 5.17 1.26 -4.71
CA SER A 16 3.74 1.09 -4.49
C SER A 16 3.42 -0.26 -3.84
N ILE A 17 4.08 -1.33 -4.29
CA ILE A 17 3.96 -2.67 -3.70
C ILE A 17 4.46 -2.67 -2.25
N VAL A 18 5.61 -2.04 -1.98
CA VAL A 18 6.13 -1.94 -0.60
C VAL A 18 5.16 -1.18 0.31
N ILE A 19 4.61 -0.06 -0.14
CA ILE A 19 3.60 0.71 0.61
C ILE A 19 2.36 -0.14 0.89
N MET A 20 1.89 -0.91 -0.10
CA MET A 20 0.77 -1.82 0.10
C MET A 20 1.08 -2.94 1.11
N ILE A 21 2.29 -3.52 1.08
CA ILE A 21 2.71 -4.55 2.06
C ILE A 21 2.70 -3.97 3.47
N VAL A 22 3.28 -2.78 3.66
CA VAL A 22 3.28 -2.09 4.97
C VAL A 22 1.85 -1.78 5.41
N GLY A 23 1.02 -1.26 4.50
CA GLY A 23 -0.38 -0.99 4.78
C GLY A 23 -1.17 -2.25 5.15
N PHE A 24 -0.91 -3.37 4.47
CA PHE A 24 -1.52 -4.66 4.74
C PHE A 24 -1.13 -5.18 6.12
N ILE A 25 0.15 -5.10 6.49
CA ILE A 25 0.62 -5.51 7.83
C ILE A 25 -0.07 -4.67 8.90
N LEU A 26 -0.10 -3.34 8.75
CA LEU A 26 -0.77 -2.43 9.70
C LEU A 26 -2.28 -2.68 9.81
N TRP A 27 -2.92 -3.03 8.70
CA TRP A 27 -4.35 -3.32 8.65
C TRP A 27 -4.70 -4.70 9.21
N THR A 28 -3.87 -5.72 8.99
CA THR A 28 -4.11 -7.10 9.42
C THR A 28 -3.62 -7.42 10.82
N ASN A 29 -2.81 -6.56 11.44
CA ASN A 29 -2.36 -6.72 12.82
C ASN A 29 -3.50 -6.59 13.87
N LEU A 30 -4.76 -6.42 13.44
CA LEU A 30 -5.96 -6.52 14.29
C LEU A 30 -6.47 -7.97 14.41
N SER A 31 -5.57 -8.96 14.44
CA SER A 31 -5.99 -10.31 14.84
C SER A 31 -6.68 -10.22 16.21
N PRO A 32 -7.83 -10.90 16.42
CA PRO A 32 -8.60 -10.77 17.65
C PRO A 32 -7.69 -10.98 18.86
N ILE A 33 -7.73 -10.04 19.80
CA ILE A 33 -6.89 -10.06 21.00
C ILE A 33 -7.21 -11.36 21.75
N PRO A 34 -6.28 -12.34 21.83
CA PRO A 34 -6.54 -13.57 22.54
C PRO A 34 -6.74 -13.25 24.02
N GLY A 35 -7.93 -13.52 24.56
CA GLY A 35 -8.24 -13.29 25.98
C GLY A 35 -8.70 -11.88 26.32
N GLU A 36 -9.49 -11.22 25.48
CA GLU A 36 -10.11 -9.91 25.79
C GLU A 36 -10.82 -9.89 27.16
N ASP A 37 -11.41 -11.02 27.56
CA ASP A 37 -12.07 -11.23 28.86
C ASP A 37 -11.11 -11.23 30.06
N SER A 38 -9.81 -11.40 29.82
CA SER A 38 -8.76 -11.47 30.85
C SER A 38 -7.99 -10.15 31.02
N LEU A 39 -8.25 -9.14 30.20
CA LEU A 39 -7.55 -7.86 30.23
C LEU A 39 -8.17 -6.89 31.23
N SER A 40 -7.31 -6.20 31.98
CA SER A 40 -7.74 -5.08 32.82
C SER A 40 -8.34 -3.96 31.96
N PRO A 41 -9.31 -3.17 32.46
CA PRO A 41 -9.86 -2.02 31.74
C PRO A 41 -8.80 -1.01 31.26
N ARG A 42 -7.64 -0.92 31.95
CA ARG A 42 -6.51 -0.09 31.52
C ARG A 42 -5.78 -0.68 30.32
N GLU A 43 -5.60 -1.98 30.29
CA GLU A 43 -4.93 -2.71 29.21
C GLU A 43 -5.80 -2.70 27.94
N LEU A 44 -7.10 -2.98 28.08
CA LEU A 44 -8.08 -2.86 27.00
C LEU A 44 -8.03 -1.48 26.34
N ARG A 45 -7.99 -0.40 27.14
CA ARG A 45 -7.91 0.97 26.62
C ARG A 45 -6.63 1.24 25.83
N ASN A 46 -5.51 0.66 26.25
CA ASN A 46 -4.23 0.85 25.56
C ASN A 46 -4.24 0.11 24.22
N VAL A 47 -4.71 -1.14 24.19
CA VAL A 47 -4.80 -1.91 22.93
C VAL A 47 -5.80 -1.26 21.97
N GLN A 48 -6.95 -0.79 22.45
CA GLN A 48 -7.91 -0.04 21.63
C GLN A 48 -7.32 1.24 21.04
N LYS A 49 -6.48 1.96 21.78
CA LYS A 49 -5.78 3.17 21.28
C LYS A 49 -4.75 2.83 20.20
N GLU A 50 -3.97 1.78 20.37
CA GLU A 50 -3.03 1.32 19.34
C GLU A 50 -3.77 0.89 18.08
N MET A 51 -4.79 0.03 18.22
CA MET A 51 -5.59 -0.45 17.10
C MET A 51 -6.30 0.68 16.35
N ALA A 52 -6.79 1.70 17.07
CA ALA A 52 -7.44 2.86 16.47
C ALA A 52 -6.50 3.70 15.57
N ILE A 53 -5.18 3.60 15.76
CA ILE A 53 -4.19 4.28 14.93
C ILE A 53 -3.73 3.37 13.79
N HIS A 54 -3.42 2.10 14.06
CA HIS A 54 -2.92 1.16 13.06
C HIS A 54 -3.93 0.88 11.95
N PHE A 55 -5.23 0.76 12.27
CA PHE A 55 -6.27 0.46 11.30
C PHE A 55 -6.47 1.53 10.21
N PRO A 56 -6.73 2.82 10.54
CA PRO A 56 -6.89 3.86 9.52
C PRO A 56 -5.59 4.12 8.75
N LEU A 57 -4.42 4.01 9.39
CA LEU A 57 -3.13 4.14 8.73
C LEU A 57 -2.90 3.01 7.72
N GLY A 58 -3.17 1.76 8.11
CA GLY A 58 -3.07 0.60 7.22
C GLY A 58 -3.97 0.76 6.00
N ARG A 59 -5.24 1.16 6.20
CA ARG A 59 -6.18 1.45 5.11
C ARG A 59 -5.72 2.58 4.20
N LEU A 60 -5.17 3.66 4.78
CA LEU A 60 -4.65 4.80 4.03
C LEU A 60 -3.47 4.37 3.15
N LEU A 61 -2.51 3.63 3.70
CA LEU A 61 -1.34 3.14 2.98
C LEU A 61 -1.74 2.17 1.87
N LEU A 62 -2.70 1.27 2.12
CA LEU A 62 -3.26 0.39 1.09
C LEU A 62 -3.87 1.19 -0.08
N ASN A 63 -4.67 2.22 0.22
CA ASN A 63 -5.28 3.06 -0.81
C ASN A 63 -4.24 3.85 -1.60
N ILE A 64 -3.26 4.48 -0.93
CA ILE A 64 -2.19 5.23 -1.60
C ILE A 64 -1.38 4.31 -2.50
N GLY A 65 -0.96 3.16 -1.98
CA GLY A 65 -0.17 2.18 -2.74
C GLY A 65 -0.95 1.64 -3.94
N PHE A 66 -2.25 1.37 -3.79
CA PHE A 66 -3.09 0.93 -4.91
C PHE A 66 -3.25 1.99 -6.00
N ILE A 67 -3.49 3.25 -5.61
CA ILE A 67 -3.61 4.37 -6.56
C ILE A 67 -2.29 4.59 -7.29
N SER A 68 -1.17 4.64 -6.56
CA SER A 68 0.15 4.85 -7.17
C SER A 68 0.55 3.70 -8.09
N PHE A 69 0.23 2.46 -7.72
CA PHE A 69 0.42 1.29 -8.57
C PHE A 69 -0.41 1.40 -9.85
N SER A 70 -1.70 1.72 -9.72
CA SER A 70 -2.61 1.82 -10.87
C SER A 70 -2.17 2.89 -11.87
N LEU A 71 -1.77 4.07 -11.37
CA LEU A 71 -1.29 5.17 -12.22
C LEU A 71 0.03 4.83 -12.91
N THR A 72 0.99 4.23 -12.21
CA THR A 72 2.30 3.86 -12.78
C THR A 72 2.16 2.75 -13.81
N LEU A 73 1.31 1.75 -13.55
CA LEU A 73 1.00 0.69 -14.49
C LEU A 73 0.32 1.24 -15.75
N LEU A 74 -0.69 2.10 -15.59
CA LEU A 74 -1.39 2.73 -16.72
C LEU A 74 -0.42 3.54 -17.59
N ALA A 75 0.47 4.31 -16.97
CA ALA A 75 1.50 5.06 -17.69
C ALA A 75 2.44 4.14 -18.49
N LEU A 76 2.82 2.98 -17.96
CA LEU A 76 3.62 1.99 -18.69
C LEU A 76 2.86 1.40 -19.88
N VAL A 77 1.59 1.06 -19.72
CA VAL A 77 0.74 0.52 -20.79
C VAL A 77 0.59 1.54 -21.92
N ILE A 78 0.25 2.79 -21.61
CA ILE A 78 0.12 3.87 -22.61
C ILE A 78 1.44 4.09 -23.35
N ARG A 79 2.56 4.08 -22.62
CA ARG A 79 3.89 4.20 -23.21
C ARG A 79 4.21 3.03 -24.14
N GLN A 80 3.85 1.81 -23.77
CA GLN A 80 4.08 0.63 -24.59
C GLN A 80 3.24 0.70 -25.88
N LEU A 81 1.95 1.02 -25.77
CA LEU A 81 1.05 1.22 -26.91
C LEU A 81 1.56 2.29 -27.88
N THR A 82 1.93 3.47 -27.38
CA THR A 82 2.48 4.55 -28.21
C THR A 82 3.81 4.15 -28.87
N SER A 83 4.64 3.34 -28.21
CA SER A 83 5.88 2.83 -28.81
C SER A 83 5.63 1.81 -29.92
N PHE A 84 4.58 0.99 -29.80
CA PHE A 84 4.15 0.06 -30.84
C PHE A 84 3.59 0.80 -32.06
N ILE A 85 2.73 1.80 -31.83
CA ILE A 85 2.14 2.62 -32.89
C ILE A 85 3.23 3.39 -33.65
N LYS A 86 4.21 3.98 -32.96
CA LYS A 86 5.33 4.71 -33.60
C LYS A 86 6.37 3.83 -34.29
N LYS A 87 6.39 2.52 -34.00
CA LYS A 87 7.28 1.56 -34.66
C LYS A 87 6.70 1.01 -35.97
N LYS A 88 5.40 1.20 -36.19
CA LYS A 88 4.69 0.85 -37.42
C LYS A 88 4.67 2.05 -38.35
#